data_AF-A0A3D0X2X8-F1
#
_entry.id   AF-A0A3D0X2X8-F1
#
_cell.length_a   1.000
_cell.length_b   1.000
_cell.length_c   1.000
_cell.angle_alpha   90.00
_cell.angle_beta   90.00
_cell.angle_gamma   90.00
#
_symmetry.space_group_name_H-M   'P 1'
#
loop_
_entity.id
_entity.type
_entity.pdbx_description
1 polymer ?
#
loop_
_entity_poly.entity_id
_entity_poly.type
_entity_poly.pdbx_seq_one_letter_code
_entity_poly.pdbx_strand_id
1 'polypeptide(L)' 'MTEQELEKLVESKLDEACKATEHPKKFFITENGRGVVDGGDLYNAVLADVLQVVGKAMTGILKETVLKK' A
#
# COMPACT_ATOMS: atom_id res chain seq x y z
N MET A 1 -11.19 16.14 -15.06
CA MET A 1 -10.29 15.51 -14.08
C MET A 1 -8.87 15.81 -14.49
N THR A 2 -8.12 16.47 -13.64
CA THR A 2 -6.69 16.76 -13.83
C THR A 2 -5.83 15.59 -13.34
N GLU A 3 -4.55 15.56 -13.72
CA GLU A 3 -3.62 14.54 -13.21
C GLU A 3 -3.52 14.52 -11.68
N GLN A 4 -3.49 15.70 -11.05
CA GLN A 4 -3.41 15.84 -9.60
C GLN A 4 -4.68 15.37 -8.90
N GLU A 5 -5.86 15.60 -9.50
CA GLU A 5 -7.13 15.09 -8.97
C GLU A 5 -7.19 13.56 -9.05
N LEU A 6 -6.66 12.98 -10.14
CA LEU A 6 -6.62 11.53 -10.33
C LEU A 6 -5.67 10.85 -9.33
N GLU A 7 -4.48 11.43 -9.11
CA GLU A 7 -3.52 10.93 -8.12
C GLU A 7 -4.12 10.89 -6.71
N LYS A 8 -4.74 11.99 -6.28
CA LYS A 8 -5.41 12.06 -4.97
C LYS A 8 -6.57 11.08 -4.86
N LEU A 9 -7.31 10.86 -5.95
CA LEU A 9 -8.40 9.89 -5.97
C LEU A 9 -7.88 8.46 -5.78
N VAL A 10 -6.81 8.08 -6.49
CA VAL A 10 -6.19 6.75 -6.35
C VAL A 10 -5.66 6.55 -4.94
N GLU A 11 -4.96 7.54 -4.38
CA GLU A 11 -4.45 7.50 -3.01
C GLU A 11 -5.58 7.32 -1.98
N SER A 12 -6.64 8.13 -2.07
CA SER A 12 -7.81 8.02 -1.19
C SER A 12 -8.46 6.65 -1.28
N LYS A 13 -8.60 6.08 -2.48
CA LYS A 13 -9.24 4.78 -2.67
C LYS A 13 -8.39 3.62 -2.17
N LEU A 14 -7.07 3.70 -2.30
CA LEU A 14 -6.17 2.71 -1.74
C LEU A 14 -6.14 2.76 -0.21
N ASP A 15 -6.15 3.95 0.38
CA ASP A 15 -6.22 4.13 1.83
C ASP A 15 -7.56 3.62 2.41
N GLU A 16 -8.69 3.96 1.77
CA GLU A 16 -10.01 3.44 2.12
C GLU A 16 -10.04 1.90 2.06
N ALA A 17 -9.51 1.30 0.99
CA ALA A 17 -9.47 -0.14 0.82
C ALA A 17 -8.57 -0.81 1.87
N CYS A 18 -7.39 -0.25 2.14
CA CYS A 18 -6.47 -0.78 3.14
C CYS A 18 -7.10 -0.76 4.54
N LYS A 19 -7.76 0.34 4.92
CA LYS A 19 -8.44 0.47 6.22
C LYS A 19 -9.66 -0.46 6.37
N ALA A 20 -10.33 -0.80 5.27
CA ALA A 20 -11.46 -1.71 5.27
C ALA A 20 -11.02 -3.19 5.40
N THR A 21 -9.76 -3.51 5.12
CA THR A 21 -9.23 -4.86 5.26
C THR A 21 -8.70 -5.13 6.66
N GLU A 22 -8.90 -6.36 7.16
CA GLU A 22 -8.25 -6.80 8.38
C GLU A 22 -6.84 -7.29 8.05
N HIS A 23 -5.83 -6.71 8.70
CA HIS A 23 -4.43 -7.07 8.52
C HIS A 23 -3.75 -7.38 9.86
N PRO A 24 -2.70 -8.23 9.87
CA PRO A 24 -1.94 -8.53 11.08
C PRO A 24 -1.42 -7.26 11.74
N LYS A 25 -1.81 -7.02 12.99
CA LYS A 25 -1.35 -5.86 13.77
C LYS A 25 0.04 -6.06 14.37
N LYS A 26 0.39 -7.33 14.62
CA LYS A 26 1.63 -7.74 15.26
C LYS A 26 1.87 -9.22 14.95
N PHE A 27 3.07 -9.56 14.55
CA PHE A 27 3.51 -10.96 14.52
C PHE A 27 4.98 -11.06 14.91
N PHE A 28 5.34 -12.24 15.38
CA PHE A 28 6.67 -12.53 15.90
C PHE A 28 7.39 -13.38 14.88
N ILE A 29 8.51 -12.86 14.35
CA ILE A 29 9.39 -13.64 13.47
C ILE A 29 10.39 -14.33 14.39
N THR A 30 10.47 -15.66 14.27
CA THR A 30 11.49 -16.45 14.96
C THR A 30 12.61 -16.75 13.98
N GLU A 31 13.82 -16.25 14.25
CA GLU A 31 15.02 -16.67 13.53
C GLU A 31 15.45 -18.03 14.10
N ASN A 32 15.06 -19.13 13.45
CA ASN A 32 15.54 -20.48 13.82
C ASN A 32 15.47 -20.81 15.33
N GLY A 33 14.47 -20.29 16.05
CA GLY A 33 14.30 -20.49 17.49
C GLY A 33 15.21 -19.67 18.41
N ARG A 34 15.96 -18.67 17.91
CA ARG A 34 16.78 -17.75 18.71
C ARG A 34 16.25 -16.32 18.60
N GLY A 35 15.35 -15.99 19.52
CA GLY A 35 14.85 -14.63 19.69
C GLY A 35 13.53 -14.37 18.96
N VAL A 36 12.74 -13.49 19.56
CA VAL A 36 11.48 -12.99 19.03
C VAL A 36 11.75 -11.54 18.65
N VAL A 37 11.77 -11.23 17.35
CA VAL A 37 11.77 -9.83 16.88
C VAL A 37 10.31 -9.42 16.67
N ASP A 38 9.96 -8.23 17.15
CA ASP A 38 8.66 -7.61 16.87
C ASP A 38 8.57 -7.30 15.38
N GLY A 39 7.85 -8.15 14.64
CA GLY A 39 7.69 -8.03 13.19
C GLY A 39 6.68 -6.95 12.79
N GLY A 40 6.04 -6.28 13.76
CA GLY A 40 5.06 -5.23 13.48
C GLY A 40 5.63 -4.07 12.66
N ASP A 41 6.83 -3.60 13.01
CA ASP A 41 7.48 -2.49 12.29
C ASP A 41 7.88 -2.89 10.87
N LEU A 42 8.44 -4.08 10.70
CA LEU A 42 8.79 -4.62 9.39
C LEU A 42 7.54 -4.81 8.52
N TYR A 43 6.47 -5.33 9.10
CA TYR A 43 5.20 -5.50 8.41
C TYR A 43 4.65 -4.17 7.91
N ASN A 44 4.60 -3.17 8.79
CA ASN A 44 4.08 -1.85 8.45
C ASN A 44 4.92 -1.20 7.34
N ALA A 45 6.25 -1.36 7.38
CA ALA A 45 7.14 -0.88 6.32
C ALA A 45 6.87 -1.58 4.98
N VAL A 46 6.78 -2.91 4.97
CA VAL A 46 6.49 -3.68 3.75
C VAL A 46 5.10 -3.36 3.19
N LEU A 47 4.10 -3.23 4.06
CA LEU A 47 2.74 -2.86 3.65
C LEU A 47 2.73 -1.48 3.01
N ALA A 48 3.42 -0.50 3.60
CA ALA A 48 3.54 0.86 3.04
C ALA A 48 4.22 0.85 1.66
N ASP A 49 5.31 0.10 1.50
CA ASP A 49 6.02 -0.01 0.22
C ASP A 49 5.13 -0.63 -0.86
N VAL A 50 4.39 -1.70 -0.53
CA VAL A 50 3.47 -2.36 -1.47
C VAL A 50 2.36 -1.41 -1.90
N LEU A 51 1.73 -0.70 -0.96
CA LEU A 51 0.68 0.27 -1.26
C LEU A 51 1.20 1.41 -2.17
N GLN A 52 2.44 1.87 -1.94
CA GLN A 52 3.05 2.89 -2.77
C GLN A 52 3.30 2.40 -4.21
N VAL A 53 3.82 1.19 -4.39
CA VAL A 53 4.07 0.58 -5.71
C VAL A 53 2.75 0.40 -6.46
N VAL A 54 1.73 -0.16 -5.79
CA VAL A 54 0.39 -0.35 -6.37
C VAL A 54 -0.23 0.97 -6.76
N GLY A 55 -0.15 2.00 -5.90
CA GLY A 55 -0.66 3.34 -6.19
C GLY A 55 -0.02 3.97 -7.41
N LYS A 56 1.32 3.90 -7.53
CA LYS A 56 2.03 4.41 -8.71
C LYS A 56 1.61 3.68 -9.99
N ALA A 57 1.51 2.35 -9.94
CA ALA A 57 1.10 1.55 -11.10
C ALA A 57 -0.33 1.86 -11.52
N MET A 58 -1.28 1.91 -10.58
CA MET A 58 -2.68 2.24 -10.84
C MET A 58 -2.84 3.64 -11.42
N THR A 59 -2.17 4.64 -10.83
CA THR A 59 -2.16 6.00 -11.36
C THR A 59 -1.63 6.04 -12.79
N GLY A 60 -0.52 5.33 -13.07
CA GLY A 60 0.03 5.25 -14.43
C GLY A 60 -0.97 4.71 -15.45
N ILE A 61 -1.59 3.58 -15.14
CA ILE A 61 -2.63 2.97 -15.98
C ILE A 61 -3.80 3.93 -16.20
N LEU A 62 -4.30 4.57 -15.13
CA LEU A 62 -5.45 5.47 -15.23
C LEU A 62 -5.13 6.76 -15.99
N LYS A 63 -3.92 7.32 -15.84
CA LYS A 63 -3.49 8.47 -16.64
C LYS A 63 -3.49 8.12 -18.14
N GLU A 64 -2.97 6.95 -18.51
CA GLU A 64 -2.98 6.49 -19.90
C GLU A 64 -4.39 6.21 -20.43
N THR A 65 -5.29 5.71 -19.58
CA THR A 65 -6.64 5.31 -20.03
C THR A 65 -7.63 6.47 -20.06
N VAL A 66 -7.48 7.45 -19.16
CA VAL A 66 -8.45 8.53 -18.93
C VAL A 66 -8.00 9.88 -19.47
N LEU A 67 -6.69 10.17 -19.49
CA LEU A 67 -6.16 11.47 -19.93
C LEU A 67 -5.52 11.45 -21.31
N LYS A 68 -5.10 10.28 -21.80
CA LYS A 68 -4.57 10.08 -23.17
C LYS A 68 -5.63 9.59 -24.17
N LYS A 69 -6.89 9.46 -23.76
CA LYS A 69 -8.04 9.29 -24.68
C LYS A 69 -8.38 10.62 -25.33
#